data_AF-A0A7Y8HDA5-F1
#
_entry.id   AF-A0A7Y8HDA5-F1
#
_cell.length_a   1.000
_cell.length_b   1.000
_cell.length_c   1.000
_cell.angle_alpha   90.00
_cell.angle_beta   90.00
_cell.angle_gamma   90.00
#
_symmetry.space_group_name_H-M   'P 1'
#
loop_
_entity.id
_entity.type
_entity.pdbx_description
1 polymer ?
#
loop_
_entity_poly.entity_id
_entity_poly.type
_entity_poly.pdbx_seq_one_letter_code
_entity_poly.pdbx_strand_id
1 'polypeptide(L)'
;MKFLQRINDLLGWVERAMLGSFVTLMFAVVCGQVCFRYVLNQPSPWTEELARYLFIWISLVGAAYGVKEQSHFGFDLLVKKMP
;
A
#
# COMPACT_ATOMS: atom_id res chain seq x y z
N MET A 1 -3.77 -29.52 12.58
CA MET A 1 -4.18 -28.16 12.15
C MET A 1 -3.12 -27.42 11.32
N LYS A 2 -2.40 -28.12 10.41
CA LYS A 2 -1.44 -27.48 9.46
C LYS A 2 -2.14 -26.77 8.29
N PHE A 3 -3.40 -27.13 8.02
CA PHE A 3 -4.21 -26.58 6.93
C PHE A 3 -4.59 -25.10 7.16
N LEU A 4 -5.05 -24.76 8.38
CA LEU A 4 -5.39 -23.38 8.75
C LEU A 4 -4.16 -22.45 8.71
N GLN A 5 -3.00 -22.96 9.12
CA GLN A 5 -1.74 -22.20 9.05
C GLN A 5 -1.34 -21.89 7.61
N ARG A 6 -1.39 -22.88 6.71
CA ARG A 6 -1.12 -22.66 5.27
C ARG A 6 -2.05 -21.62 4.64
N ILE A 7 -3.33 -21.60 5.03
CA ILE A 7 -4.28 -20.60 4.52
C ILE A 7 -3.90 -19.20 5.01
N ASN A 8 -3.55 -19.06 6.30
CA ASN A 8 -3.16 -17.77 6.86
C ASN A 8 -1.84 -17.23 6.24
N ASP A 9 -0.88 -18.12 5.98
CA ASP A 9 0.40 -17.77 5.35
C ASP A 9 0.19 -17.36 3.89
N LEU A 10 -0.66 -18.08 3.15
CA LEU A 10 -1.04 -17.73 1.78
C LEU A 10 -1.76 -16.37 1.75
N LEU A 11 -2.67 -16.14 2.69
CA LEU A 11 -3.40 -14.88 2.81
C LEU A 11 -2.42 -13.72 3.09
N GLY A 12 -1.47 -13.92 4.00
CA GLY A 12 -0.44 -12.92 4.29
C GLY A 12 0.46 -12.61 3.10
N TRP A 13 0.82 -13.62 2.31
CA TRP A 13 1.58 -13.43 1.09
C TRP A 13 0.80 -12.64 0.03
N VAL A 14 -0.48 -12.96 -0.16
CA VAL A 14 -1.37 -12.23 -1.10
C VAL A 14 -1.57 -10.78 -0.64
N GLU A 15 -1.83 -10.54 0.65
CA GLU A 15 -1.97 -9.20 1.22
C GLU A 15 -0.73 -8.33 0.94
N ARG A 16 0.47 -8.88 1.21
CA ARG A 16 1.75 -8.19 0.96
C ARG A 16 1.97 -7.93 -0.54
N ALA A 17 1.69 -8.90 -1.39
CA ALA A 17 1.84 -8.77 -2.84
C ALA A 17 0.88 -7.72 -3.43
N MET A 18 -0.38 -7.70 -2.97
CA MET A 18 -1.37 -6.69 -3.37
C MET A 18 -0.98 -5.28 -2.93
N LEU A 19 -0.51 -5.13 -1.68
CA LEU A 19 -0.04 -3.83 -1.20
C LEU A 19 1.15 -3.31 -2.00
N GLY A 20 2.15 -4.17 -2.22
CA GLY A 20 3.32 -3.80 -3.00
C GLY A 20 2.97 -3.40 -4.44
N SER A 21 2.04 -4.12 -5.08
CA SER A 21 1.62 -3.80 -6.44
C SER A 21 0.83 -2.48 -6.52
N PHE A 22 -0.09 -2.22 -5.59
CA PHE A 22 -0.85 -0.98 -5.56
C PHE A 22 0.04 0.24 -5.29
N VAL A 23 0.98 0.14 -4.35
CA VAL A 23 1.92 1.24 -4.07
C VAL A 23 2.80 1.53 -5.30
N THR A 24 3.32 0.49 -5.95
CA THR A 24 4.15 0.64 -7.15
C THR A 24 3.36 1.27 -8.30
N LEU A 25 2.12 0.83 -8.50
CA LEU A 25 1.23 1.37 -9.53
C LEU A 25 0.87 2.82 -9.24
N MET A 26 0.53 3.15 -7.99
CA MET A 26 0.22 4.52 -7.59
C MET A 26 1.43 5.45 -7.82
N PHE A 27 2.64 5.00 -7.47
CA PHE A 27 3.87 5.74 -7.75
C PHE A 27 4.04 6.00 -9.25
N ALA A 28 3.88 4.98 -10.09
CA ALA A 28 3.99 5.13 -11.55
C ALA A 28 2.94 6.11 -12.11
N VAL A 29 1.70 6.06 -11.62
CA VAL A 29 0.62 6.97 -12.02
C VAL A 29 0.95 8.41 -11.64
N VAL A 30 1.41 8.66 -10.41
CA VAL A 30 1.76 10.01 -9.95
C VAL A 30 3.00 10.55 -10.69
N CYS A 31 4.02 9.72 -10.92
CA CYS A 31 5.15 10.10 -11.77
C CYS A 31 4.70 10.45 -13.19
N GLY A 32 3.80 9.64 -13.76
CA GLY A 32 3.17 9.94 -15.06
C GLY A 32 2.43 11.27 -15.04
N GLN A 33 1.62 11.55 -14.01
CA GLN A 33 0.88 12.80 -13.85
C GLN A 33 1.81 14.02 -13.82
N VAL A 34 2.95 13.93 -13.13
CA VAL A 34 3.99 14.97 -13.13
C VAL A 34 4.55 15.16 -14.53
N CYS A 35 4.91 14.09 -15.24
CA CYS A 35 5.37 14.18 -16.62
C CYS A 35 4.33 14.81 -17.56
N PHE A 36 3.06 14.38 -17.49
CA PHE A 36 1.98 14.95 -18.31
C PHE A 36 1.77 16.44 -18.05
N ARG A 37 1.86 16.84 -16.78
CA ARG A 37 1.65 18.23 -16.38
C ARG A 37 2.79 19.14 -16.80
N TYR A 38 4.05 18.72 -16.62
CA TYR A 38 5.21 19.59 -16.84
C TYR A 38 5.87 19.42 -18.22
N VAL A 39 5.77 18.24 -18.84
CA VAL A 39 6.38 17.97 -20.16
C VAL A 39 5.36 18.15 -21.28
N LEU A 40 4.14 17.62 -21.11
CA LEU A 40 3.11 17.62 -22.15
C LEU A 40 2.09 18.76 -21.98
N ASN A 41 2.18 19.53 -20.89
CA ASN A 41 1.31 20.66 -20.54
C ASN A 41 -0.20 20.36 -20.65
N GLN A 42 -0.57 19.08 -20.53
CA GLN A 42 -1.95 18.60 -20.57
C GLN A 42 -2.22 17.77 -19.31
N PRO A 43 -2.86 18.36 -18.28
CA PRO A 43 -3.21 17.62 -17.08
C PRO A 43 -4.30 16.60 -17.41
N SER A 44 -4.02 15.31 -17.23
CA SER A 44 -4.99 14.23 -17.43
C SER A 44 -5.80 13.99 -16.15
N PRO A 45 -7.10 14.34 -16.10
CA PRO A 45 -7.94 14.21 -14.90
C PRO A 45 -8.11 12.75 -14.46
N TRP A 46 -8.05 11.81 -15.38
CA TRP A 46 -8.20 10.39 -15.11
C TRP A 46 -7.08 9.82 -14.21
N THR A 47 -5.87 10.39 -14.29
CA THR A 47 -4.74 9.98 -13.43
C THR A 47 -4.99 10.30 -11.96
N GLU A 48 -5.71 11.39 -11.67
CA GLU A 48 -6.04 11.81 -10.32
C GLU A 48 -7.11 10.90 -9.70
N GLU A 49 -8.12 10.52 -10.48
CA GLU A 49 -9.15 9.55 -10.07
C GLU A 49 -8.50 8.18 -9.79
N LEU A 50 -7.64 7.71 -10.69
CA LEU A 50 -6.94 6.43 -10.54
C LEU A 50 -6.06 6.41 -9.28
N ALA A 51 -5.29 7.48 -9.03
CA ALA A 51 -4.47 7.60 -7.83
C ALA A 51 -5.31 7.58 -6.55
N ARG A 52 -6.48 8.25 -6.55
CA ARG A 52 -7.41 8.23 -5.42
C ARG A 52 -7.96 6.82 -5.15
N TYR A 53 -8.38 6.09 -6.18
CA TYR A 53 -8.86 4.72 -6.01
C TYR A 53 -7.75 3.80 -5.48
N LEU A 54 -6.53 3.92 -6.00
CA LEU A 54 -5.39 3.15 -5.50
C LEU A 54 -5.09 3.47 -4.04
N PHE A 55 -5.13 4.74 -3.65
CA PHE A 55 -4.92 5.15 -2.27
C PHE A 55 -5.97 4.57 -1.30
N ILE A 56 -7.24 4.53 -1.72
CA ILE A 56 -8.32 3.90 -0.94
C ILE A 56 -8.01 2.40 -0.74
N TRP A 57 -7.66 1.69 -1.81
CA TRP A 57 -7.33 0.26 -1.73
C TRP A 57 -6.10 -0.02 -0.86
N ILE A 58 -5.03 0.78 -0.99
CA ILE A 58 -3.84 0.68 -0.12
C ILE A 58 -4.23 0.90 1.35
N SER A 59 -5.07 1.89 1.64
CA SER A 59 -5.49 2.18 3.01
C SER A 59 -6.30 1.03 3.62
N LEU A 60 -7.24 0.46 2.85
CA LEU A 60 -8.08 -0.65 3.32
C LEU A 60 -7.27 -1.92 3.55
N VAL A 61 -6.47 -2.34 2.57
CA VAL A 61 -5.64 -3.55 2.68
C VAL A 61 -4.52 -3.35 3.70
N GLY A 62 -3.95 -2.14 3.76
CA GLY A 62 -2.87 -1.78 4.68
C GLY A 62 -3.33 -1.77 6.12
N ALA A 63 -4.53 -1.27 6.40
CA ALA A 63 -5.15 -1.33 7.72
C ALA A 63 -5.43 -2.78 8.15
N ALA A 64 -6.00 -3.59 7.26
CA ALA A 64 -6.26 -5.01 7.54
C ALA A 64 -4.96 -5.77 7.87
N TYR A 65 -3.91 -5.56 7.07
CA TYR A 65 -2.59 -6.14 7.29
C TYR A 65 -1.94 -5.63 8.59
N GLY A 66 -2.03 -4.33 8.89
CA GLY A 66 -1.46 -3.71 10.09
C GLY A 66 -2.06 -4.24 11.39
N VAL A 67 -3.37 -4.54 11.40
CA VAL A 67 -4.04 -5.17 12.54
C VAL A 67 -3.55 -6.60 12.77
N LYS A 68 -3.33 -7.35 11.68
CA LYS A 68 -2.83 -8.74 11.73
C LYS A 68 -1.41 -8.83 12.28
N GLU A 69 -0.54 -7.87 11.95
CA GLU A 69 0.85 -7.85 12.43
C GLU A 69 0.96 -7.38 13.90
N GLN A 70 -0.15 -7.03 14.58
CA GLN A 70 -0.19 -6.52 15.96
C GLN A 70 0.85 -5.43 16.27
N SER A 71 1.27 -4.69 15.26
CA SER A 71 2.24 -3.62 15.45
C SER A 71 1.54 -2.48 16.18
N HIS A 72 1.94 -2.24 17.43
CA HIS A 72 1.83 -0.92 18.03
C HIS A 72 2.81 -0.02 17.27
N PHE A 73 2.48 0.29 16.01
CA PHE A 73 3.39 0.78 14.97
C PHE A 73 4.13 2.07 15.39
N GLY A 74 3.63 2.80 16.39
CA GLY A 74 4.29 3.96 16.98
C GLY A 74 5.09 3.69 18.27
N PHE A 75 4.66 2.75 19.13
CA PHE A 75 5.30 2.56 20.44
C PHE A 75 6.47 1.58 20.38
N ASP A 76 6.40 0.51 19.58
CA ASP A 76 7.50 -0.47 19.48
C ASP A 76 8.79 0.15 18.90
N LEU A 77 8.69 1.03 17.90
CA LEU A 77 9.85 1.70 17.32
C LEU A 77 10.52 2.69 18.28
N LEU A 78 9.73 3.35 19.13
CA LEU A 78 10.22 4.31 20.12
C LEU A 78 10.82 3.59 21.34
N VAL A 79 10.13 2.55 21.83
CA VAL A 79 10.57 1.74 22.98
C VAL A 79 11.82 0.95 22.64
N LYS A 80 11.93 0.39 21.43
CA LYS A 80 13.11 -0.37 20.98
C LYS A 80 14.35 0.50 20.73
N LYS A 81 14.18 1.83 20.65
CA LYS A 81 15.27 2.81 20.54
C LYS A 81 15.63 3.48 21.87
N MET A 82 14.83 3.31 22.92
CA MET A 82 15.24 3.68 24.27
C MET A 82 16.16 2.59 24.82
N PRO A 83 17.28 2.97 25.47
CA PRO A 83 18.17 2.02 26.14
C PRO A 83 17.50 1.32 27.32
#